data_AF-A0A928V9I1-F1
#
_entry.id   AF-A0A928V9I1-F1
#
_cell.length_a   1.000
_cell.length_b   1.000
_cell.length_c   1.000
_cell.angle_alpha   90.00
_cell.angle_beta   90.00
_cell.angle_gamma   90.00
#
_symmetry.space_group_name_H-M   'P 1'
#
loop_
_entity.id
_entity.type
_entity.pdbx_description
1 polymer ?
#
loop_
_entity_poly.entity_id
_entity_poly.type
_entity_poly.pdbx_seq_one_letter_code
_entity_poly.pdbx_strand_id
1 'polypeptide(L)'
;MLPRAKRLTFFISGKRITLFALILTANFSYALTDKDIQAWTADIDLYAKKISTSHIDPFHSIAKEKFYSDLNNLKQALPEKSEEEILVELMRLTHSINDGHTSFPLWGRTLHNFPFSVSIFNGEPYITKTSAQHKSLLGVKLISINHVPSQTIMESLKQITPFTENEYSSAVRVAEYMTKAEVLVGLGVFLKYKRRPLSLKLIAIERCYSWNRAKA
;
A
#
# COMPACT_ATOMS: atom_id res chain seq x y z
N MET A 1 -67.60 35.02 54.08
CA MET A 1 -68.38 34.83 52.84
C MET A 1 -67.39 34.98 51.68
N LEU A 2 -67.03 33.88 51.02
CA LEU A 2 -65.89 33.77 50.07
C LEU A 2 -66.04 34.67 48.83
N PRO A 3 -64.91 35.02 48.19
CA PRO A 3 -64.80 34.65 46.78
C PRO A 3 -63.49 33.95 46.40
N ARG A 4 -63.65 33.06 45.42
CA ARG A 4 -62.68 32.23 44.69
C ARG A 4 -61.50 33.03 44.11
N ALA A 5 -60.28 32.51 44.29
CA ALA A 5 -59.13 32.79 43.43
C ALA A 5 -58.68 31.53 42.69
N LYS A 6 -58.38 31.70 41.41
CA LYS A 6 -58.22 30.67 40.36
C LYS A 6 -56.91 29.89 40.53
N ARG A 7 -56.96 28.55 40.35
CA ARG A 7 -55.77 27.70 40.21
C ARG A 7 -55.11 28.00 38.87
N LEU A 8 -53.87 28.51 38.90
CA LEU A 8 -52.99 28.62 37.75
C LEU A 8 -52.29 27.26 37.57
N THR A 9 -52.64 26.51 36.53
CA THR A 9 -51.92 25.29 36.13
C THR A 9 -50.63 25.69 35.40
N PHE A 10 -49.48 25.45 36.03
CA PHE A 10 -48.17 25.59 35.38
C PHE A 10 -47.93 24.38 34.47
N PHE A 11 -47.94 24.62 33.15
CA PHE A 11 -47.45 23.66 32.15
C PHE A 11 -45.92 23.71 32.16
N ILE A 12 -45.26 22.72 32.78
CA ILE A 12 -43.81 22.52 32.60
C ILE A 12 -43.61 21.81 31.27
N SER A 13 -43.25 22.59 30.24
CA SER A 13 -42.77 22.07 28.96
C SER A 13 -41.45 21.33 29.18
N GLY A 14 -41.51 19.99 29.18
CA GLY A 14 -40.34 19.13 29.25
C GLY A 14 -39.50 19.24 27.98
N LYS A 15 -38.42 20.03 28.02
CA LYS A 15 -37.35 19.97 27.02
C LYS A 15 -36.69 18.60 27.11
N ARG A 16 -36.92 17.74 26.11
CA ARG A 16 -36.13 16.53 25.88
C ARG A 16 -34.70 16.95 25.55
N ILE A 17 -33.80 16.84 26.52
CA ILE A 17 -32.36 16.99 26.29
C ILE A 17 -31.91 15.69 25.62
N THR A 18 -31.85 15.68 24.29
CA THR A 18 -31.27 14.57 23.53
C THR A 18 -29.76 14.60 23.77
N LEU A 19 -29.28 13.70 24.63
CA LEU A 19 -27.86 13.51 24.91
C LEU A 19 -27.19 12.98 23.63
N PHE A 20 -26.52 13.85 22.87
CA PHE A 20 -25.66 13.43 21.77
C PHE A 20 -24.44 12.75 22.36
N ALA A 21 -24.45 11.43 22.43
CA ALA A 21 -23.26 10.64 22.76
C ALA A 21 -22.25 10.86 21.62
N LEU A 22 -21.23 11.67 21.88
CA LEU A 22 -20.06 11.78 21.03
C LEU A 22 -19.34 10.43 21.10
N ILE A 23 -19.68 9.51 20.18
CA ILE A 23 -18.94 8.26 20.00
C ILE A 23 -17.56 8.68 19.48
N LEU A 24 -16.62 8.84 20.40
CA LEU A 24 -15.20 8.98 20.08
C LEU A 24 -14.80 7.65 19.44
N THR A 25 -14.88 7.56 18.11
CA THR A 25 -14.33 6.43 17.39
C THR A 25 -12.82 6.51 17.59
N ALA A 26 -12.30 5.77 18.58
CA ALA A 26 -10.88 5.51 18.68
C ALA A 26 -10.45 4.93 17.33
N ASN A 27 -9.75 5.74 16.54
CA ASN A 27 -9.02 5.25 15.39
C ASN A 27 -7.91 4.40 15.97
N PHE A 28 -8.18 3.10 16.14
CA PHE A 28 -7.13 2.11 16.33
C PHE A 28 -6.28 2.14 15.06
N SER A 29 -5.29 3.04 15.06
CA SER A 29 -4.09 2.85 14.25
C SER A 29 -3.45 1.61 14.82
N TYR A 30 -3.38 0.53 14.03
CA TYR A 30 -2.62 -0.66 14.40
C TYR A 30 -1.13 -0.30 14.33
N ALA A 31 -0.67 0.49 15.28
CA ALA A 31 0.74 0.69 15.53
C ALA A 31 1.33 -0.64 16.02
N LEU A 32 2.59 -0.90 15.68
CA LEU A 32 3.30 -2.07 16.16
C LEU A 32 3.32 -2.09 17.70
N THR A 33 3.23 -3.29 18.28
CA THR A 33 3.45 -3.44 19.71
C THR A 33 4.94 -3.34 20.02
N ASP A 34 5.31 -3.06 21.28
CA ASP A 34 6.72 -3.06 21.70
C ASP A 34 7.43 -4.39 21.37
N LYS A 35 6.70 -5.50 21.47
CA LYS A 35 7.20 -6.83 21.09
C LYS A 35 7.49 -6.90 19.59
N ASP A 36 6.61 -6.37 18.75
CA ASP A 36 6.80 -6.36 17.29
C ASP A 36 7.97 -5.43 16.90
N ILE A 37 8.12 -4.28 17.57
CA ILE A 37 9.24 -3.36 17.36
C ILE A 37 10.57 -4.04 17.69
N GLN A 38 10.64 -4.78 18.80
CA GLN A 38 11.84 -5.56 19.17
C GLN A 38 12.14 -6.66 18.14
N ALA A 39 11.11 -7.38 17.69
CA ALA A 39 11.27 -8.42 16.67
C ALA A 39 11.78 -7.84 15.34
N TRP A 40 11.16 -6.77 14.84
CA TRP A 40 11.59 -6.08 13.63
C TRP A 40 13.00 -5.49 13.75
N THR A 41 13.35 -4.95 14.90
CA THR A 41 14.72 -4.47 15.16
C THR A 41 15.74 -5.60 14.99
N ALA A 42 15.48 -6.77 15.59
CA ALA A 42 16.34 -7.93 15.48
C ALA A 42 16.43 -8.47 14.03
N ASP A 43 15.30 -8.49 13.31
CA ASP A 43 15.25 -8.92 11.91
C ASP A 43 16.02 -7.95 11.00
N ILE A 44 15.92 -6.65 11.24
CA ILE A 44 16.67 -5.61 10.49
C ILE A 44 18.18 -5.75 10.74
N ASP A 45 18.59 -6.02 11.98
CA ASP A 45 20.00 -6.25 12.30
C ASP A 45 20.52 -7.54 11.66
N LEU A 46 19.71 -8.61 11.64
CA LEU A 46 20.04 -9.85 10.94
C LEU A 46 20.15 -9.64 9.43
N TYR A 47 19.20 -8.91 8.83
CA TYR A 47 19.23 -8.51 7.42
C TYR A 47 20.54 -7.78 7.08
N ALA A 48 20.89 -6.75 7.86
CA ALA A 48 22.10 -5.97 7.64
C ALA A 48 23.37 -6.82 7.74
N LYS A 49 23.43 -7.72 8.73
CA LYS A 49 24.52 -8.67 8.89
C LYS A 49 24.62 -9.63 7.71
N LYS A 50 23.50 -10.20 7.25
CA LYS A 50 23.50 -11.15 6.14
C LYS A 50 23.93 -10.50 4.82
N ILE A 51 23.41 -9.32 4.50
CA ILE A 51 23.86 -8.57 3.33
C ILE A 51 25.37 -8.29 3.41
N SER A 52 25.85 -7.69 4.50
CA SER A 52 27.25 -7.28 4.61
C SER A 52 28.27 -8.42 4.66
N THR A 53 27.87 -9.62 5.11
CA THR A 53 28.79 -10.77 5.27
C THR A 53 28.67 -11.84 4.19
N SER A 54 27.55 -11.92 3.47
CA SER A 54 27.27 -13.00 2.51
C SER A 54 27.15 -12.53 1.07
N HIS A 55 26.85 -11.24 0.84
CA HIS A 55 26.83 -10.69 -0.51
C HIS A 55 28.28 -10.44 -0.99
N ILE A 56 28.55 -10.68 -2.27
CA ILE A 56 29.91 -10.58 -2.85
C ILE A 56 30.42 -9.14 -2.78
N ASP A 57 29.59 -8.17 -3.19
CA ASP A 57 29.94 -6.75 -3.14
C ASP A 57 28.70 -5.88 -2.91
N PRO A 58 28.17 -5.78 -1.67
CA PRO A 58 26.89 -5.11 -1.41
C PRO A 58 26.97 -3.57 -1.44
N PHE A 59 28.17 -3.00 -1.54
CA PHE A 59 28.40 -1.56 -1.42
C PHE A 59 28.95 -0.93 -2.72
N HIS A 60 28.88 -1.64 -3.84
CA HIS A 60 29.36 -1.14 -5.13
C HIS A 60 28.57 0.06 -5.66
N SER A 61 27.26 0.14 -5.35
CA SER A 61 26.36 1.22 -5.81
C SER A 61 25.89 2.15 -4.68
N ILE A 62 25.98 1.72 -3.43
CA ILE A 62 25.56 2.49 -2.25
C ILE A 62 26.71 2.57 -1.25
N ALA A 63 26.98 3.77 -0.74
CA ALA A 63 27.95 3.96 0.32
C ALA A 63 27.55 3.16 1.57
N LYS A 64 28.51 2.44 2.16
CA LYS A 64 28.29 1.61 3.35
C LYS A 64 27.67 2.39 4.50
N GLU A 65 28.16 3.60 4.74
CA GLU A 65 27.67 4.49 5.80
C GLU A 65 26.21 4.89 5.56
N LYS A 66 25.85 5.15 4.30
CA LYS A 66 24.47 5.45 3.91
C LYS A 66 23.56 4.25 4.15
N PHE A 67 23.97 3.04 3.77
CA PHE A 67 23.19 1.82 4.00
C PHE A 67 22.87 1.62 5.50
N TYR A 68 23.87 1.72 6.37
CA TYR A 68 23.64 1.59 7.81
C TYR A 68 22.86 2.78 8.40
N SER A 69 23.06 3.99 7.89
CA SER A 69 22.28 5.15 8.30
C SER A 69 20.80 4.97 7.97
N ASP A 70 20.47 4.51 6.77
CA ASP A 70 19.08 4.30 6.37
C ASP A 70 18.41 3.19 7.19
N LEU A 71 19.14 2.11 7.52
CA LEU A 71 18.65 1.06 8.42
C LEU A 71 18.39 1.58 9.84
N ASN A 72 19.26 2.44 10.36
CA ASN A 72 19.05 3.06 11.68
C ASN A 72 17.85 4.00 11.68
N ASN A 73 17.67 4.78 10.61
CA ASN A 73 16.49 5.62 10.42
C ASN A 73 15.21 4.77 10.37
N LEU A 74 15.23 3.63 9.67
CA LEU A 74 14.11 2.70 9.64
C LEU A 74 13.79 2.15 11.05
N LYS A 75 14.81 1.72 11.80
CA LYS A 75 14.64 1.24 13.19
C LYS A 75 14.02 2.29 14.10
N GLN A 76 14.45 3.54 14.00
CA GLN A 76 13.90 4.65 14.78
C GLN A 76 12.44 4.96 14.43
N ALA A 77 12.06 4.76 13.16
CA ALA A 77 10.71 5.00 12.68
C ALA A 77 9.73 3.83 12.91
N LEU A 78 10.19 2.67 13.43
CA LEU A 78 9.34 1.50 13.67
C LEU A 78 8.06 1.80 14.48
N PRO A 79 8.07 2.63 15.54
CA PRO A 79 6.85 2.91 16.31
C PRO A 79 5.70 3.54 15.50
N GLU A 80 6.02 4.18 14.37
CA GLU A 80 5.06 4.93 13.55
C GLU A 80 4.67 4.21 12.25
N LYS A 81 5.35 3.11 11.94
CA LYS A 81 5.20 2.36 10.69
C LYS A 81 4.33 1.10 10.86
N SER A 82 3.61 0.73 9.81
CA SER A 82 2.98 -0.59 9.68
C SER A 82 3.97 -1.62 9.15
N GLU A 83 3.63 -2.92 9.25
CA GLU A 83 4.44 -3.99 8.66
C GLU A 83 4.62 -3.83 7.16
N GLU A 84 3.59 -3.38 6.44
CA GLU A 84 3.66 -3.13 4.99
C GLU A 84 4.62 -1.98 4.65
N GLU A 85 4.61 -0.91 5.46
CA GLU A 85 5.55 0.21 5.31
C GLU A 85 6.99 -0.28 5.56
N ILE A 86 7.24 -1.07 6.59
CA ILE A 86 8.57 -1.63 6.88
C ILE A 86 9.05 -2.54 5.74
N LEU A 87 8.16 -3.39 5.23
CA LEU A 87 8.43 -4.28 4.11
C LEU A 87 8.87 -3.51 2.86
N VAL A 88 8.15 -2.44 2.50
CA VAL A 88 8.48 -1.61 1.34
C VAL A 88 9.79 -0.85 1.53
N GLU A 89 10.10 -0.38 2.75
CA GLU A 89 11.38 0.27 3.04
C GLU A 89 12.56 -0.71 2.91
N LEU A 90 12.40 -1.95 3.38
CA LEU A 90 13.42 -2.99 3.21
C LEU A 90 13.58 -3.40 1.74
N MET A 91 12.49 -3.45 0.97
CA MET A 91 12.57 -3.65 -0.48
C MET A 91 13.33 -2.51 -1.15
N ARG A 92 13.06 -1.25 -0.78
CA ARG A 92 13.76 -0.06 -1.30
C ARG A 92 15.26 -0.08 -0.97
N LEU A 93 15.60 -0.39 0.28
CA LEU A 93 16.99 -0.53 0.72
C LEU A 93 17.71 -1.64 -0.05
N THR A 94 17.06 -2.78 -0.22
CA THR A 94 17.63 -3.89 -0.99
C THR A 94 17.81 -3.52 -2.46
N HIS A 95 16.84 -2.83 -3.06
CA HIS A 95 16.94 -2.32 -4.43
C HIS A 95 18.08 -1.31 -4.60
N SER A 96 18.38 -0.51 -3.58
CA SER A 96 19.49 0.47 -3.62
C SER A 96 20.90 -0.15 -3.68
N ILE A 97 21.02 -1.44 -3.36
CA ILE A 97 22.26 -2.21 -3.61
C ILE A 97 22.53 -2.28 -5.12
N ASN A 98 21.47 -2.22 -5.94
CA ASN A 98 21.51 -2.19 -7.41
C ASN A 98 22.17 -3.44 -8.01
N ASP A 99 21.81 -4.60 -7.44
CA ASP A 99 22.10 -5.92 -7.99
C ASP A 99 20.77 -6.63 -8.30
N GLY A 100 20.59 -7.04 -9.57
CA GLY A 100 19.37 -7.69 -10.06
C GLY A 100 19.05 -9.01 -9.36
N HIS A 101 20.04 -9.67 -8.76
CA HIS A 101 19.87 -10.97 -8.10
C HIS A 101 19.69 -10.84 -6.57
N THR A 102 19.77 -9.62 -6.04
CA THR A 102 19.57 -9.32 -4.64
C THR A 102 18.15 -8.81 -4.42
N SER A 103 17.39 -9.50 -3.57
CA SER A 103 15.97 -9.19 -3.35
C SER A 103 15.57 -9.36 -1.90
N PHE A 104 14.62 -8.54 -1.45
CA PHE A 104 13.89 -8.78 -0.21
C PHE A 104 12.71 -9.71 -0.55
N PRO A 105 12.77 -11.00 -0.18
CA PRO A 105 11.77 -11.95 -0.63
C PRO A 105 10.43 -11.69 0.04
N LEU A 106 9.37 -11.65 -0.76
CA LEU A 106 8.00 -11.63 -0.25
C LEU A 106 7.40 -13.03 -0.07
N TRP A 107 8.20 -14.07 -0.32
CA TRP A 107 7.74 -15.46 -0.30
C TRP A 107 7.48 -15.90 1.14
N GLY A 108 6.51 -16.79 1.34
CA GLY A 108 6.10 -17.23 2.68
C GLY A 108 5.23 -16.23 3.44
N ARG A 109 4.94 -15.05 2.88
CA ARG A 109 3.91 -14.12 3.39
C ARG A 109 2.60 -14.31 2.63
N THR A 110 1.48 -14.14 3.33
CA THR A 110 0.16 -14.08 2.68
C THR A 110 0.03 -12.71 2.02
N LEU A 111 0.10 -12.68 0.69
CA LEU A 111 -0.16 -11.50 -0.11
C LEU A 111 -1.49 -11.63 -0.84
N HIS A 112 -2.27 -10.56 -0.84
CA HIS A 112 -3.48 -10.48 -1.63
C HIS A 112 -3.19 -9.85 -2.98
N ASN A 113 -3.67 -10.50 -4.04
CA ASN A 113 -3.62 -9.94 -5.38
C ASN A 113 -5.00 -9.40 -5.75
N PHE A 114 -5.03 -8.29 -6.48
CA PHE A 114 -6.25 -7.88 -7.17
C PHE A 114 -6.69 -8.93 -8.18
N PRO A 115 -8.01 -9.02 -8.49
CA PRO A 115 -8.56 -10.01 -9.40
C PRO A 115 -8.28 -9.67 -10.88
N PHE A 116 -7.09 -9.12 -11.17
CA PHE A 116 -6.60 -8.82 -12.49
C PHE A 116 -5.07 -8.85 -12.55
N SER A 117 -4.53 -9.01 -13.75
CA SER A 117 -3.10 -8.85 -14.04
C SER A 117 -2.90 -7.61 -14.91
N VAL A 118 -1.74 -6.97 -14.76
CA VAL A 118 -1.34 -5.80 -15.53
C VAL A 118 -0.20 -6.18 -16.48
N SER A 119 -0.11 -5.50 -17.62
CA SER A 119 1.08 -5.47 -18.47
C SER A 119 1.33 -4.04 -18.93
N ILE A 120 2.59 -3.67 -19.09
CA ILE A 120 2.97 -2.32 -19.52
C ILE A 120 3.31 -2.34 -21.01
N PHE A 121 2.65 -1.49 -21.78
CA PHE A 121 2.88 -1.31 -23.21
C PHE A 121 3.16 0.16 -23.48
N ASN A 122 4.30 0.48 -24.12
CA ASN A 122 4.72 1.85 -24.42
C ASN A 122 4.66 2.78 -23.18
N GLY A 123 5.09 2.28 -22.03
CA GLY A 123 5.07 3.02 -20.76
C GLY A 123 3.71 3.07 -20.05
N GLU A 124 2.66 2.47 -20.60
CA GLU A 124 1.29 2.58 -20.09
C GLU A 124 0.75 1.23 -19.57
N PRO A 125 0.10 1.19 -18.39
CA PRO A 125 -0.38 -0.06 -17.80
C PRO A 125 -1.78 -0.43 -18.30
N TYR A 126 -1.93 -1.65 -18.78
CA TYR A 126 -3.19 -2.23 -19.25
C TYR A 126 -3.54 -3.51 -18.50
N ILE A 127 -4.83 -3.73 -18.26
CA ILE A 127 -5.32 -4.97 -17.66
C ILE A 127 -5.34 -6.08 -18.71
N THR A 128 -4.56 -7.14 -18.51
CA THR A 128 -4.38 -8.23 -19.49
C THR A 128 -5.00 -9.56 -19.07
N LYS A 129 -5.33 -9.72 -17.80
CA LYS A 129 -6.09 -10.88 -17.28
C LYS A 129 -7.05 -10.41 -16.22
N THR A 130 -8.20 -11.04 -16.09
CA THR A 130 -9.17 -10.78 -15.01
C THR A 130 -10.12 -11.97 -14.87
N SER A 131 -10.91 -12.01 -13.78
CA SER A 131 -11.91 -13.05 -13.57
C SER A 131 -13.15 -12.83 -14.45
N ALA A 132 -13.96 -13.88 -14.62
CA ALA A 132 -15.18 -13.82 -15.42
C ALA A 132 -16.15 -12.71 -14.95
N GLN A 133 -16.24 -12.51 -13.63
CA GLN A 133 -17.07 -11.47 -13.01
C GLN A 133 -16.63 -10.04 -13.40
N HIS A 134 -15.36 -9.85 -13.75
CA HIS A 134 -14.77 -8.54 -14.05
C HIS A 134 -14.34 -8.42 -15.52
N LYS A 135 -14.93 -9.22 -16.43
CA LYS A 135 -14.57 -9.28 -17.86
C LYS A 135 -14.51 -7.92 -18.55
N SER A 136 -15.30 -6.94 -18.11
CA SER A 136 -15.28 -5.57 -18.63
C SER A 136 -13.95 -4.83 -18.44
N LEU A 137 -13.09 -5.28 -17.52
CA LEU A 137 -11.76 -4.73 -17.28
C LEU A 137 -10.72 -5.21 -18.31
N LEU A 138 -10.98 -6.28 -19.05
CA LEU A 138 -9.97 -6.81 -19.96
C LEU A 138 -9.65 -5.82 -21.09
N GLY A 139 -8.36 -5.50 -21.27
CA GLY A 139 -7.86 -4.59 -22.30
C GLY A 139 -8.01 -3.10 -21.99
N VAL A 140 -8.50 -2.74 -20.81
CA VAL A 140 -8.63 -1.33 -20.41
C VAL A 140 -7.30 -0.79 -19.88
N LYS A 141 -7.04 0.50 -20.13
CA LYS A 141 -5.93 1.23 -19.53
C LYS A 141 -6.23 1.46 -18.04
N LEU A 142 -5.24 1.20 -17.18
CA LEU A 142 -5.32 1.47 -15.75
C LEU A 142 -4.87 2.90 -15.47
N ILE A 143 -5.82 3.80 -15.20
CA ILE A 143 -5.52 5.24 -15.00
C ILE A 143 -5.05 5.54 -13.56
N SER A 144 -5.70 4.93 -12.58
CA SER A 144 -5.39 5.17 -11.16
C SER A 144 -5.86 4.01 -10.29
N ILE A 145 -5.20 3.81 -9.15
CA ILE A 145 -5.68 2.96 -8.05
C ILE A 145 -5.91 3.86 -6.85
N ASN A 146 -7.12 3.85 -6.29
CA ASN A 146 -7.47 4.67 -5.12
C ASN A 146 -7.07 6.15 -5.27
N HIS A 147 -7.40 6.75 -6.43
CA HIS A 147 -7.06 8.14 -6.78
C HIS A 147 -5.56 8.46 -6.94
N VAL A 148 -4.66 7.49 -6.75
CA VAL A 148 -3.24 7.65 -7.08
C VAL A 148 -3.03 7.30 -8.55
N PRO A 149 -2.45 8.21 -9.36
CA PRO A 149 -2.18 7.95 -10.78
C PRO A 149 -1.31 6.70 -10.97
N SER A 150 -1.65 5.89 -11.96
CA SER A 150 -0.91 4.65 -12.24
C SER A 150 0.56 4.91 -12.57
N GLN A 151 0.86 6.04 -13.22
CA GLN A 151 2.23 6.49 -13.47
C GLN A 151 3.02 6.68 -12.16
N THR A 152 2.46 7.37 -11.17
CA THR A 152 3.08 7.57 -9.85
C THR A 152 3.30 6.24 -9.12
N ILE A 153 2.35 5.31 -9.25
CA ILE A 153 2.48 3.96 -8.69
C ILE A 153 3.63 3.21 -9.36
N MET A 154 3.70 3.24 -10.70
CA MET A 154 4.78 2.59 -11.45
C MET A 154 6.15 3.18 -11.08
N GLU A 155 6.26 4.50 -10.97
CA GLU A 155 7.49 5.17 -10.53
C GLU A 155 7.93 4.73 -9.14
N SER A 156 6.99 4.62 -8.20
CA SER A 156 7.27 4.16 -6.85
C SER A 156 7.70 2.69 -6.82
N LEU A 157 7.05 1.85 -7.64
CA LEU A 157 7.36 0.42 -7.77
C LEU A 157 8.74 0.19 -8.41
N LYS A 158 9.12 0.97 -9.41
CA LYS A 158 10.45 0.90 -10.05
C LYS A 158 11.58 0.99 -9.04
N GLN A 159 11.39 1.71 -7.94
CA GLN A 159 12.39 1.93 -6.89
C GLN A 159 12.46 0.81 -5.84
N ILE A 160 11.61 -0.22 -5.93
CA ILE A 160 11.54 -1.30 -4.93
C ILE A 160 11.46 -2.70 -5.53
N THR A 161 11.14 -2.83 -6.82
CA THR A 161 11.01 -4.15 -7.45
C THR A 161 12.38 -4.79 -7.68
N PRO A 162 12.55 -6.08 -7.35
CA PRO A 162 13.77 -6.82 -7.63
C PRO A 162 13.81 -7.34 -9.07
N PHE A 163 14.94 -7.90 -9.50
CA PHE A 163 15.13 -8.53 -10.81
C PHE A 163 14.89 -7.56 -11.99
N THR A 164 15.35 -6.32 -11.83
CA THR A 164 15.21 -5.25 -12.83
C THR A 164 16.59 -4.77 -13.27
N GLU A 165 17.09 -5.30 -14.38
CA GLU A 165 18.43 -5.00 -14.93
C GLU A 165 18.35 -4.07 -16.16
N ASN A 166 17.15 -3.89 -16.71
CA ASN A 166 16.87 -3.02 -17.85
C ASN A 166 15.39 -2.61 -17.88
N GLU A 167 15.00 -1.77 -18.84
CA GLU A 167 13.62 -1.28 -18.96
C GLU A 167 12.57 -2.38 -19.16
N TYR A 168 12.90 -3.46 -19.87
CA TYR A 168 11.97 -4.55 -20.16
C TYR A 168 11.71 -5.42 -18.92
N SER A 169 12.77 -5.81 -18.21
CA SER A 169 12.65 -6.54 -16.93
C SER A 169 11.97 -5.69 -15.86
N SER A 170 12.27 -4.38 -15.81
CA SER A 170 11.57 -3.42 -14.96
C SER A 170 10.07 -3.37 -15.26
N ALA A 171 9.68 -3.25 -16.54
CA ALA A 171 8.27 -3.23 -16.93
C ALA A 171 7.51 -4.50 -16.50
N VAL A 172 8.12 -5.68 -16.66
CA VAL A 172 7.53 -6.95 -16.21
C VAL A 172 7.32 -6.96 -14.70
N ARG A 173 8.34 -6.57 -13.92
CA ARG A 173 8.30 -6.61 -12.45
C ARG A 173 7.36 -5.57 -11.86
N VAL A 174 7.39 -4.34 -12.38
CA VAL A 174 6.46 -3.29 -11.98
C VAL A 174 5.02 -3.75 -12.23
N ALA A 175 4.71 -4.27 -13.41
CA ALA A 175 3.37 -4.76 -13.74
C ALA A 175 2.91 -5.90 -12.81
N GLU A 176 3.82 -6.80 -12.43
CA GLU A 176 3.53 -7.89 -11.48
C GLU A 176 3.26 -7.38 -10.06
N TYR A 177 3.96 -6.33 -9.61
CA TYR A 177 3.80 -5.79 -8.26
C TYR A 177 2.64 -4.78 -8.15
N MET A 178 2.19 -4.19 -9.26
CA MET A 178 1.00 -3.32 -9.31
C MET A 178 -0.29 -3.99 -8.81
N THR A 179 -0.31 -5.32 -8.68
CA THR A 179 -1.49 -6.07 -8.24
C THR A 179 -1.40 -6.52 -6.78
N LYS A 180 -0.25 -6.37 -6.12
CA LYS A 180 0.01 -6.86 -4.75
C LYS A 180 -0.48 -5.82 -3.73
N ALA A 181 -1.57 -6.12 -3.04
CA ALA A 181 -2.28 -5.17 -2.18
C ALA A 181 -1.40 -4.63 -1.05
N GLU A 182 -0.69 -5.50 -0.33
CA GLU A 182 0.17 -5.12 0.80
C GLU A 182 1.32 -4.20 0.35
N VAL A 183 1.92 -4.44 -0.82
CA VAL A 183 2.96 -3.56 -1.37
C VAL A 183 2.39 -2.17 -1.66
N LEU A 184 1.19 -2.11 -2.26
CA LEU A 184 0.54 -0.82 -2.52
C LEU A 184 0.12 -0.09 -1.23
N VAL A 185 -0.28 -0.82 -0.18
CA VAL A 185 -0.51 -0.26 1.16
C VAL A 185 0.78 0.33 1.72
N GLY A 186 1.89 -0.41 1.68
CA GLY A 186 3.18 0.08 2.16
C GLY A 186 3.74 1.27 1.37
N LEU A 187 3.32 1.42 0.10
CA LEU A 187 3.59 2.60 -0.73
C LEU A 187 2.61 3.76 -0.48
N GLY A 188 1.65 3.61 0.43
CA GLY A 188 0.66 4.66 0.75
C GLY A 188 -0.42 4.86 -0.30
N VAL A 189 -0.59 3.92 -1.26
CA VAL A 189 -1.66 4.00 -2.27
C VAL A 189 -3.03 3.87 -1.61
N PHE A 190 -3.13 3.12 -0.52
CA PHE A 190 -4.32 3.02 0.32
C PHE A 190 -4.04 3.66 1.68
N LEU A 191 -5.02 4.40 2.23
CA LEU A 191 -4.91 4.97 3.57
C LEU A 191 -4.81 3.86 4.63
N LYS A 192 -4.13 4.16 5.75
CA LYS A 192 -3.86 3.25 6.88
C LYS A 192 -5.07 2.36 7.18
N TYR A 193 -4.82 1.05 7.09
CA TYR A 193 -5.81 -0.01 6.94
C TYR A 193 -6.74 -0.13 8.16
N LYS A 194 -8.04 0.17 7.98
CA LYS A 194 -9.09 -0.62 8.63
C LYS A 194 -9.37 -1.78 7.67
N ARG A 195 -9.27 -3.03 8.14
CA ARG A 195 -9.65 -4.24 7.37
C ARG A 195 -11.12 -4.16 6.92
N ARG A 196 -11.42 -3.40 5.87
CA ARG A 196 -12.66 -3.44 5.12
C ARG A 196 -12.37 -4.21 3.83
N PRO A 197 -13.36 -4.92 3.25
CA PRO A 197 -13.20 -5.45 1.90
C PRO A 197 -12.80 -4.29 0.97
N LEU A 198 -11.67 -4.43 0.26
CA LEU A 198 -11.19 -3.42 -0.67
C LEU A 198 -12.26 -3.19 -1.74
N SER A 199 -13.00 -2.10 -1.62
CA SER A 199 -13.84 -1.61 -2.71
C SER A 199 -12.92 -0.85 -3.68
N LEU A 200 -12.48 -1.51 -4.75
CA LEU A 200 -11.75 -0.83 -5.80
C LEU A 200 -12.70 0.05 -6.59
N LYS A 201 -12.49 1.36 -6.52
CA LYS A 201 -13.02 2.28 -7.54
C LYS A 201 -11.97 2.39 -8.65
N LEU A 202 -12.02 1.45 -9.59
CA LEU A 202 -11.31 1.60 -10.87
C LEU A 202 -12.02 2.69 -11.67
N ILE A 203 -11.31 3.78 -11.96
CA ILE A 203 -11.72 4.70 -13.03
C ILE A 203 -11.00 4.20 -14.29
N ALA A 204 -11.67 3.30 -15.00
CA ALA A 204 -11.24 2.82 -16.31
C ALA A 204 -12.06 3.56 -17.37
N ILE A 205 -11.51 4.60 -17.99
CA ILE A 205 -12.13 5.24 -19.15
C ILE A 205 -11.03 5.50 -20.16
N GLU A 206 -10.68 4.46 -20.92
CA GLU A 206 -10.20 4.52 -22.30
C GLU A 206 -10.10 3.08 -22.79
N ARG A 207 -11.04 2.67 -23.67
CA ARG A 207 -10.92 1.40 -24.39
C ARG A 207 -10.00 1.64 -25.58
N CYS A 208 -8.92 0.87 -25.66
CA CYS A 208 -8.05 0.89 -26.82
C CYS A 208 -8.78 0.22 -28.00
N TYR A 209 -9.47 1.01 -28.83
CA TYR A 209 -10.00 0.58 -30.13
C TYR A 209 -8.90 0.64 -31.19
N SER A 210 -7.81 -0.11 -31.03
CA SER A 210 -6.79 -0.23 -32.09
C SER A 210 -6.01 -1.54 -32.03
N TRP A 211 -6.72 -2.67 -31.93
CA TRP A 211 -6.20 -3.95 -32.41
C TRP A 211 -7.11 -4.44 -33.53
N ASN A 212 -6.98 -3.79 -34.70
CA ASN A 212 -7.44 -4.41 -35.94
C ASN A 212 -6.63 -5.68 -36.12
N ARG A 213 -7.31 -6.83 -36.03
CA ARG A 213 -6.81 -8.09 -36.57
C ARG A 213 -6.40 -7.84 -38.00
N ALA A 214 -5.09 -7.76 -38.26
CA ALA A 214 -4.58 -8.11 -39.57
C ALA A 214 -5.01 -9.56 -39.80
N LYS A 215 -5.98 -9.74 -40.70
CA LYS A 215 -6.33 -11.05 -41.24
C LYS A 215 -5.10 -11.57 -41.97
N ALA A 216 -4.59 -12.71 -41.53
CA ALA A 216 -3.93 -13.71 -42.37
C ALA A 216 -4.52 -15.06 -41.94
#